data_AF-A0A7D9K3Z9-F1
#
_entry.id   AF-A0A7D9K3Z9-F1
#
_cell.length_a   1.000
_cell.length_b   1.000
_cell.length_c   1.000
_cell.angle_alpha   90.00
_cell.angle_beta   90.00
_cell.angle_gamma   90.00
#
_symmetry.space_group_name_H-M   'P 1'
#
loop_
_entity.id
_entity.type
_entity.pdbx_description
1 polymer ?
#
loop_
_entity_poly.entity_id
_entity_poly.type
_entity_poly.pdbx_seq_one_letter_code
_entity_poly.pdbx_strand_id
1 'polypeptide(L)'
;MADNFPDLGEEDDQVDEEDIVRYYFFKGFTYEEIRMFLQRNHGLEISITTLKRRIKAYGLRRREPNYDVNEIRAAVEDIVDGYGSTQGYRAVWHTLQLKGLRVPCIVVQEILKEIDPEATEMRRAHRLKRRFGGCPVDLVTDLGTENGTMAAIQAFFRDDPNSHRYVPSPRNQRIEAWWGLLRKSCTTWWINFFKDLVAQRTIDLASELDMECLWFCFAELIQKVLNEIKEH
;
A
#
# COMPACT_ATOMS: atom_id res chain seq x y z
N MET A 1 -33.04 77.39 24.52
CA MET A 1 -32.52 77.23 25.90
C MET A 1 -32.68 75.78 26.28
N ALA A 2 -31.59 75.03 26.05
CA ALA A 2 -30.91 74.20 27.04
C ALA A 2 -31.22 72.71 26.81
N ASP A 3 -30.56 72.18 25.79
CA ASP A 3 -29.81 70.92 25.79
C ASP A 3 -30.18 69.89 26.87
N ASN A 4 -30.97 68.90 26.44
CA ASN A 4 -31.12 67.62 27.12
C ASN A 4 -30.06 66.66 26.54
N PHE A 5 -28.83 66.75 27.03
CA PHE A 5 -27.80 65.74 26.79
C PHE A 5 -27.91 64.68 27.90
N PRO A 6 -28.21 63.41 27.56
CA PRO A 6 -28.13 62.32 28.51
C PRO A 6 -26.68 62.03 28.87
N ASP A 7 -26.48 61.97 30.18
CA ASP A 7 -25.36 61.40 30.94
C ASP A 7 -24.72 60.20 30.21
N LEU A 8 -23.50 60.39 29.70
CA LEU A 8 -22.62 59.30 29.27
C LEU A 8 -22.09 58.63 30.53
N GLY A 9 -22.90 57.73 31.07
CA GLY A 9 -22.47 56.78 32.07
C GLY A 9 -21.25 56.02 31.55
N GLU A 10 -20.20 56.04 32.35
CA GLU A 10 -18.95 55.32 32.17
C GLU A 10 -19.26 53.85 31.82
N GLU A 11 -18.91 53.44 30.59
CA GLU A 11 -18.89 52.02 30.23
C GLU A 11 -17.78 51.37 31.06
N ASP A 12 -18.17 50.67 32.11
CA ASP A 12 -17.33 49.73 32.83
C ASP A 12 -16.80 48.69 31.82
N ASP A 13 -15.57 48.91 31.32
CA ASP A 13 -14.75 47.92 30.63
C ASP A 13 -14.40 46.78 31.62
N GLN A 14 -15.39 45.99 32.02
CA GLN A 14 -15.15 44.69 32.63
C GLN A 14 -14.57 43.79 31.54
N VAL A 15 -13.24 43.73 31.48
CA VAL A 15 -12.54 42.73 30.68
C VAL A 15 -13.01 41.35 31.12
N ASP A 16 -13.79 40.70 30.25
CA ASP A 16 -14.43 39.43 30.58
C ASP A 16 -13.34 38.39 30.92
N GLU A 17 -13.42 37.88 32.15
CA GLU A 17 -12.53 36.86 32.67
C GLU A 17 -12.49 35.64 31.73
N GLU A 18 -13.63 35.33 31.12
CA GLU A 18 -13.76 34.24 30.15
C GLU A 18 -12.92 34.48 28.89
N ASP A 19 -12.89 35.71 28.38
CA ASP A 19 -12.15 36.06 27.16
C ASP A 19 -10.64 36.06 27.38
N ILE A 20 -10.18 36.50 28.55
CA ILE A 20 -8.76 36.40 28.94
C ILE A 20 -8.36 34.91 29.05
N VAL A 21 -9.19 34.09 29.69
CA VAL A 21 -8.95 32.65 29.83
C VAL A 21 -8.92 31.97 28.45
N ARG A 22 -9.84 32.31 27.54
CA ARG A 22 -9.85 31.83 26.14
C ARG A 22 -8.58 32.23 25.41
N TYR A 23 -8.16 33.49 25.49
CA TYR A 23 -6.99 34.01 24.81
C TYR A 23 -5.73 33.21 25.16
N TYR A 24 -5.43 33.03 26.45
CA TYR A 24 -4.25 32.28 26.87
C TYR A 24 -4.38 30.77 26.63
N PHE A 25 -5.60 30.23 26.70
CA PHE A 25 -5.86 28.83 26.42
C PHE A 25 -5.62 28.48 24.94
N PHE A 26 -6.10 29.30 24.00
CA PHE A 26 -5.88 29.10 22.56
C PHE A 26 -4.44 29.41 22.11
N LYS A 27 -3.72 30.28 22.83
CA LYS A 27 -2.27 30.49 22.62
C LYS A 27 -1.42 29.27 23.01
N GLY A 28 -2.00 28.23 23.61
CA GLY A 28 -1.34 26.95 23.85
C GLY A 28 -0.56 26.85 25.15
N PHE A 29 -0.68 27.83 26.04
CA PHE A 29 -0.01 27.83 27.34
C PHE A 29 -0.54 26.72 28.26
N THR A 30 0.34 26.18 29.11
CA THR A 30 0.01 25.21 30.16
C THR A 30 -0.88 25.83 31.24
N TYR A 31 -1.53 24.99 32.06
CA TYR A 31 -2.43 25.52 33.10
C TYR A 31 -1.69 26.36 34.16
N GLU A 32 -0.42 26.05 34.40
CA GLU A 32 0.40 26.82 35.34
C GLU A 32 0.77 28.18 34.76
N GLU A 33 1.14 28.22 33.47
CA GLU A 33 1.45 29.46 32.76
C GLU A 33 0.21 30.37 32.66
N ILE A 34 -0.95 29.82 32.29
CA ILE A 34 -2.22 30.59 32.25
C ILE A 34 -2.51 31.21 33.62
N ARG A 35 -2.37 30.44 34.71
CA ARG A 35 -2.55 30.95 36.07
C ARG A 35 -1.58 32.09 36.38
N MET A 36 -0.31 31.92 36.06
CA MET A 36 0.70 32.97 36.27
C MET A 36 0.38 34.25 35.49
N PHE A 37 -0.10 34.12 34.25
CA PHE A 37 -0.48 35.27 33.42
C PHE A 37 -1.74 35.97 33.93
N LEU A 38 -2.73 35.21 34.40
CA LEU A 38 -3.94 35.77 35.02
C LEU A 38 -3.61 36.57 36.27
N GLN A 39 -2.73 36.04 37.13
CA GLN A 39 -2.30 36.73 38.35
C GLN A 39 -1.45 37.97 38.06
N ARG A 40 -0.48 37.86 37.15
CA ARG A 40 0.53 38.92 36.94
C ARG A 40 0.08 40.03 36.00
N ASN A 41 -0.73 39.72 35.00
CA ASN A 41 -1.10 40.68 33.95
C ASN A 41 -2.53 41.20 34.10
N HIS A 42 -3.40 40.47 34.81
CA HIS A 42 -4.83 40.81 34.96
C HIS A 42 -5.29 40.89 36.42
N GLY A 43 -4.41 40.68 37.40
CA GLY A 43 -4.75 40.75 38.83
C GLY A 43 -5.71 39.66 39.32
N LEU A 44 -5.94 38.61 38.52
CA LEU A 44 -6.90 37.54 38.81
C LEU A 44 -6.21 36.38 39.54
N GLU A 45 -6.35 36.34 40.87
CA GLU A 45 -5.83 35.23 41.69
C GLU A 45 -6.75 34.01 41.67
N ILE A 46 -6.51 33.12 40.72
CA ILE A 46 -7.32 31.92 40.51
C ILE A 46 -6.49 30.66 40.83
N SER A 47 -7.06 29.72 41.60
CA SER A 47 -6.43 28.42 41.83
C SER A 47 -6.44 27.56 40.56
N ILE A 48 -5.44 26.67 40.39
CA ILE A 48 -5.39 25.73 39.25
C ILE A 48 -6.69 24.92 39.14
N THR A 49 -7.27 24.53 40.28
CA THR A 49 -8.52 23.78 40.36
C THR A 49 -9.71 24.60 39.84
N THR A 50 -9.76 25.89 40.21
CA THR A 50 -10.78 26.84 39.73
C THR A 50 -10.61 27.11 38.23
N LEU A 51 -9.37 27.27 37.75
CA LEU A 51 -9.06 27.42 36.33
C LEU A 51 -9.51 26.20 35.51
N LYS A 52 -9.24 24.98 36.00
CA LYS A 52 -9.71 23.74 35.36
C LYS A 52 -11.24 23.62 35.34
N ARG A 53 -11.92 24.05 36.41
CA ARG A 53 -13.39 24.10 36.48
C ARG A 53 -13.96 25.10 35.47
N ARG A 54 -13.39 26.29 35.38
CA ARG A 54 -13.79 27.35 34.42
C ARG A 54 -13.59 26.92 32.98
N ILE A 55 -12.42 26.38 32.64
CA ILE A 55 -12.14 25.78 31.32
C ILE A 55 -13.19 24.72 30.95
N LYS A 56 -13.60 23.88 31.90
CA LYS A 56 -14.67 22.90 31.67
C LYS A 56 -16.05 23.54 31.48
N ALA A 57 -16.38 24.57 32.27
CA ALA A 57 -17.64 25.30 32.17
C ALA A 57 -17.76 26.07 30.85
N TYR A 58 -16.66 26.66 30.39
CA TYR A 58 -16.54 27.38 29.12
C TYR A 58 -16.41 26.45 27.90
N GLY A 59 -16.47 25.12 28.10
CA GLY A 59 -16.35 24.14 27.02
C GLY A 59 -14.98 24.11 26.34
N LEU A 60 -13.97 24.75 26.90
CA LEU A 60 -12.66 24.94 26.27
C LEU A 60 -11.88 23.63 26.24
N ARG A 61 -11.59 23.15 25.03
CA ARG A 61 -10.81 21.93 24.79
C ARG A 61 -9.61 22.28 23.91
N ARG A 62 -8.39 21.94 24.36
CA ARG A 62 -7.14 22.22 23.62
C ARG A 62 -7.05 21.51 22.26
N ARG A 63 -7.96 20.59 22.00
CA ARG A 63 -8.15 19.94 20.70
C ARG A 63 -9.63 20.03 20.35
N GLU A 64 -10.04 21.20 19.88
CA GLU A 64 -11.01 21.25 18.81
C GLU A 64 -10.21 21.34 17.51
N PRO A 65 -10.12 20.24 16.77
CA PRO A 65 -9.39 20.26 15.52
C PRO A 65 -10.28 20.97 14.49
N ASN A 66 -9.86 22.17 14.07
CA ASN A 66 -10.44 22.90 12.96
C ASN A 66 -10.09 22.15 11.66
N TYR A 67 -10.82 21.08 11.38
CA TYR A 67 -10.79 20.41 10.09
C TYR A 67 -12.20 20.37 9.54
N ASP A 68 -12.34 20.65 8.25
CA ASP A 68 -13.60 20.45 7.55
C ASP A 68 -13.75 18.96 7.22
N VAL A 69 -14.79 18.34 7.75
CA VAL A 69 -15.12 16.93 7.50
C VAL A 69 -15.37 16.68 6.01
N ASN A 70 -15.90 17.67 5.28
CA ASN A 70 -16.15 17.55 3.85
C ASN A 70 -14.85 17.58 3.04
N GLU A 71 -13.92 18.47 3.39
CA GLU A 71 -12.57 18.53 2.80
C GLU A 71 -11.80 17.23 3.03
N ILE A 72 -11.89 16.65 4.23
CA ILE A 72 -11.28 15.35 4.54
C ILE A 72 -11.94 14.24 3.74
N ARG A 73 -13.27 14.22 3.65
CA ARG A 73 -14.01 13.20 2.91
C ARG A 73 -13.59 13.20 1.44
N ALA A 74 -13.56 14.37 0.81
CA ALA A 74 -13.09 14.54 -0.57
C ALA A 74 -11.62 14.10 -0.74
N ALA A 75 -10.74 14.45 0.20
CA ALA A 75 -9.34 14.05 0.16
C ALA A 75 -9.15 12.53 0.36
N VAL A 76 -10.01 11.90 1.17
CA VAL A 76 -10.00 10.44 1.35
C VAL A 76 -10.54 9.74 0.10
N GLU A 77 -11.62 10.25 -0.51
CA GLU A 77 -12.17 9.73 -1.76
C GLU A 77 -11.13 9.78 -2.89
N ASP A 78 -10.44 10.92 -3.07
CA ASP A 78 -9.32 11.08 -4.03
C ASP A 78 -8.21 10.03 -3.82
N ILE A 79 -7.83 9.78 -2.57
CA ILE A 79 -6.80 8.79 -2.22
C ILE A 79 -7.30 7.36 -2.49
N VAL A 80 -8.56 7.08 -2.18
CA VAL A 80 -9.17 5.75 -2.30
C VAL A 80 -9.42 5.39 -3.77
N ASP A 81 -9.88 6.33 -4.59
CA ASP A 81 -10.11 6.16 -6.02
C ASP A 81 -8.80 6.08 -6.82
N GLY A 82 -7.70 6.62 -6.27
CA GLY A 82 -6.36 6.51 -6.83
C GLY A 82 -5.54 5.31 -6.32
N TYR A 83 -4.23 5.53 -6.20
CA TYR A 83 -3.24 4.53 -5.77
C TYR A 83 -3.39 4.06 -4.31
N GLY A 84 -4.26 4.70 -3.53
CA GLY A 84 -4.49 4.44 -2.11
C GLY A 84 -5.53 3.35 -1.81
N SER A 85 -6.18 2.76 -2.82
CA SER A 85 -7.16 1.68 -2.66
C SER A 85 -6.67 0.51 -1.78
N THR A 86 -5.36 0.22 -1.79
CA THR A 86 -4.76 -0.86 -0.96
C THR A 86 -4.40 -0.43 0.47
N GLN A 87 -4.35 0.87 0.76
CA GLN A 87 -3.82 1.41 2.00
C GLN A 87 -4.83 1.31 3.15
N GLY A 88 -4.39 0.87 4.33
CA GLY A 88 -5.21 0.91 5.54
C GLY A 88 -5.39 2.33 6.08
N TYR A 89 -6.36 2.52 6.97
CA TYR A 89 -6.68 3.83 7.57
C TYR A 89 -5.47 4.59 8.15
N ARG A 90 -4.45 3.88 8.66
CA ARG A 90 -3.20 4.49 9.16
C ARG A 90 -2.35 5.12 8.07
N ALA A 91 -2.29 4.49 6.89
CA ALA A 91 -1.53 5.01 5.77
C ALA A 91 -2.27 6.19 5.12
N VAL A 92 -3.60 6.10 4.98
CA VAL A 92 -4.45 7.24 4.58
C VAL A 92 -4.27 8.41 5.56
N TRP A 93 -4.28 8.14 6.87
CA TRP A 93 -4.03 9.15 7.91
C TRP A 93 -2.66 9.82 7.77
N HIS A 94 -1.59 9.05 7.53
CA HIS A 94 -0.26 9.60 7.28
C HIS A 94 -0.23 10.49 6.03
N THR A 95 -0.88 10.06 4.94
CA THR A 95 -0.97 10.83 3.70
C THR A 95 -1.73 12.15 3.91
N LEU A 96 -2.82 12.13 4.68
CA LEU A 96 -3.56 13.34 5.04
C LEU A 96 -2.70 14.30 5.89
N GLN A 97 -1.90 13.78 6.82
CA GLN A 97 -0.94 14.60 7.56
C GLN A 97 0.12 15.24 6.66
N LEU A 98 0.62 14.52 5.65
CA LEU A 98 1.58 15.06 4.67
C LEU A 98 0.97 16.15 3.79
N LYS A 99 -0.33 16.02 3.44
CA LYS A 99 -1.11 17.05 2.75
C LYS A 99 -1.45 18.25 3.65
N GLY A 100 -1.03 18.26 4.93
CA GLY A 100 -1.25 19.36 5.87
C GLY A 100 -2.56 19.26 6.68
N LEU A 101 -3.39 18.24 6.42
CA LEU A 101 -4.66 18.02 7.10
C LEU A 101 -4.43 17.27 8.42
N ARG A 102 -4.39 18.01 9.53
CA ARG A 102 -4.18 17.43 10.87
C ARG A 102 -5.47 16.87 11.44
N VAL A 103 -5.73 15.61 11.14
CA VAL A 103 -6.91 14.87 11.61
C VAL A 103 -6.54 13.79 12.63
N PRO A 104 -7.39 13.49 13.62
CA PRO A 104 -7.28 12.29 14.42
C PRO A 104 -7.47 11.04 13.56
N CYS A 105 -6.64 10.02 13.82
CA CYS A 105 -6.67 8.74 13.10
C CYS A 105 -8.03 8.02 13.22
N ILE A 106 -8.75 8.23 14.32
CA ILE A 106 -10.08 7.63 14.55
C ILE A 106 -11.14 8.17 13.58
N VAL A 107 -11.06 9.45 13.21
CA VAL A 107 -12.00 10.09 12.27
C VAL A 107 -11.78 9.56 10.86
N VAL A 108 -10.51 9.41 10.44
CA VAL A 108 -10.16 8.78 9.15
C VAL A 108 -10.67 7.35 9.09
N GLN A 109 -10.59 6.62 10.20
CA GLN A 109 -11.09 5.24 10.29
C GLN A 109 -12.62 5.16 10.17
N GLU A 110 -13.35 6.09 10.77
CA GLU A 110 -14.82 6.18 10.64
C GLU A 110 -15.24 6.54 9.22
N ILE A 111 -14.62 7.56 8.62
CA ILE A 111 -14.87 7.96 7.23
C ILE A 111 -14.58 6.80 6.26
N LEU A 112 -13.48 6.07 6.46
CA LEU A 112 -13.13 4.93 5.59
C LEU A 112 -14.11 3.76 5.73
N LYS A 113 -14.71 3.56 6.91
CA LYS A 113 -15.78 2.55 7.09
C LYS A 113 -17.07 2.94 6.37
N GLU A 114 -17.37 4.23 6.26
CA GLU A 114 -18.53 4.72 5.52
C GLU A 114 -18.34 4.58 4.01
N ILE A 115 -17.14 4.91 3.49
CA ILE A 115 -16.84 4.90 2.06
C ILE A 115 -16.63 3.47 1.52
N ASP A 116 -15.89 2.62 2.24
CA ASP A 116 -15.63 1.23 1.83
C ASP A 116 -15.70 0.26 3.04
N PRO A 117 -16.93 -0.12 3.45
CA PRO A 117 -17.12 -1.08 4.55
C PRO A 117 -16.52 -2.44 4.20
N GLU A 118 -16.57 -2.86 2.94
CA GLU A 118 -16.08 -4.17 2.48
C GLU A 118 -14.55 -4.28 2.62
N ALA A 119 -13.80 -3.26 2.20
CA ALA A 119 -12.35 -3.24 2.36
C ALA A 119 -11.91 -3.17 3.83
N THR A 120 -12.72 -2.58 4.71
CA THR A 120 -12.44 -2.54 6.15
C THR A 120 -12.68 -3.90 6.81
N GLU A 121 -13.76 -4.59 6.47
CA GLU A 121 -14.06 -5.93 6.96
C GLU A 121 -13.08 -6.99 6.42
N MET A 122 -12.70 -6.91 5.15
CA MET A 122 -11.71 -7.80 4.54
C MET A 122 -10.35 -7.74 5.26
N ARG A 123 -9.92 -6.54 5.69
CA ARG A 123 -8.72 -6.37 6.52
C ARG A 123 -8.88 -6.94 7.92
N ARG A 124 -10.04 -6.74 8.56
CA ARG A 124 -10.36 -7.34 9.87
C ARG A 124 -10.31 -8.86 9.83
N ALA A 125 -10.69 -9.46 8.71
CA ALA A 125 -10.64 -10.91 8.47
C ALA A 125 -9.27 -11.43 8.02
N HIS A 126 -8.22 -10.58 7.92
CA HIS A 126 -6.92 -10.90 7.31
C HIS A 126 -7.00 -11.43 5.86
N ARG A 127 -8.07 -11.11 5.12
CA ARG A 127 -8.28 -11.54 3.74
C ARG A 127 -8.09 -10.34 2.81
N LEU A 128 -6.84 -9.95 2.59
CA LEU A 128 -6.53 -8.83 1.70
C LEU A 128 -6.80 -9.23 0.23
N LYS A 129 -8.00 -8.97 -0.29
CA LYS A 129 -8.28 -9.04 -1.73
C LYS A 129 -8.08 -7.65 -2.34
N ARG A 130 -7.10 -7.56 -3.24
CA ARG A 130 -6.79 -6.33 -3.99
C ARG A 130 -7.88 -6.13 -5.06
N ARG A 131 -8.56 -4.97 -5.05
CA ARG A 131 -9.60 -4.64 -6.05
C ARG A 131 -9.04 -4.35 -7.45
N PHE A 132 -7.79 -3.89 -7.54
CA PHE A 132 -7.05 -3.75 -8.80
C PHE A 132 -5.65 -4.38 -8.70
N GLY A 133 -5.21 -4.99 -9.79
CA GLY A 133 -4.00 -5.81 -9.90
C GLY A 133 -2.70 -5.08 -9.58
N GLY A 134 -2.32 -5.04 -8.30
CA GLY A 134 -1.00 -4.60 -7.87
C GLY A 134 0.09 -5.63 -8.21
N CYS A 135 1.23 -5.17 -8.72
CA CYS A 135 2.43 -5.98 -8.96
C CYS A 135 3.08 -6.42 -7.63
N PRO A 136 3.50 -7.69 -7.47
CA PRO A 136 4.29 -8.14 -6.32
C PRO A 136 5.54 -7.29 -6.10
N VAL A 137 5.96 -7.11 -4.84
CA VAL A 137 7.21 -6.38 -4.53
C VAL A 137 8.41 -7.27 -4.85
N ASP A 138 8.38 -8.49 -4.32
CA ASP A 138 9.38 -9.53 -4.60
C ASP A 138 8.69 -10.68 -5.31
N LEU A 139 9.25 -11.08 -6.45
CA LEU A 139 8.83 -12.27 -7.18
C LEU A 139 10.01 -13.22 -7.29
N VAL A 140 9.80 -14.44 -6.80
CA VAL A 140 10.80 -15.49 -6.79
C VAL A 140 10.19 -16.74 -7.41
N THR A 141 10.74 -17.20 -8.52
CA THR A 141 10.29 -18.42 -9.20
C THR A 141 11.45 -19.36 -9.43
N ASP A 142 11.16 -20.59 -9.85
CA ASP A 142 12.18 -21.51 -10.32
C ASP A 142 12.64 -21.20 -11.75
N LEU A 143 13.72 -21.87 -12.17
CA LEU A 143 14.39 -21.70 -13.47
C LEU A 143 13.60 -22.32 -14.65
N GLY A 144 12.28 -22.36 -14.55
CA GLY A 144 11.37 -22.80 -15.59
C GLY A 144 11.28 -21.81 -16.74
N THR A 145 11.15 -22.34 -17.97
CA THR A 145 11.01 -21.53 -19.19
C THR A 145 9.75 -20.65 -19.18
N GLU A 146 8.68 -21.15 -18.59
CA GLU A 146 7.39 -20.48 -18.39
C GLU A 146 7.50 -19.26 -17.47
N ASN A 147 8.48 -19.27 -16.56
CA ASN A 147 8.70 -18.18 -15.61
C ASN A 147 9.45 -17.00 -16.23
N GLY A 148 10.00 -17.14 -17.44
CA GLY A 148 10.58 -16.02 -18.19
C GLY A 148 9.56 -14.90 -18.42
N THR A 149 8.32 -15.26 -18.74
CA THR A 149 7.23 -14.30 -18.91
C THR A 149 6.91 -13.57 -17.61
N MET A 150 6.89 -14.29 -16.48
CA MET A 150 6.65 -13.67 -15.17
C MET A 150 7.78 -12.71 -14.77
N ALA A 151 9.04 -13.08 -15.03
CA ALA A 151 10.18 -12.21 -14.81
C ALA A 151 10.13 -10.94 -15.66
N ALA A 152 9.76 -11.05 -16.93
CA ALA A 152 9.60 -9.91 -17.84
C ALA A 152 8.50 -8.96 -17.39
N ILE A 153 7.35 -9.51 -16.97
CA ILE A 153 6.23 -8.74 -16.42
C ILE A 153 6.65 -8.00 -15.15
N GLN A 154 7.36 -8.67 -14.25
CA GLN A 154 7.86 -8.08 -13.01
C GLN A 154 8.85 -6.94 -13.29
N ALA A 155 9.81 -7.15 -14.19
CA ALA A 155 10.78 -6.14 -14.59
C ALA A 155 10.12 -4.90 -15.19
N PHE A 156 9.09 -5.09 -16.03
CA PHE A 156 8.32 -4.00 -16.62
C PHE A 156 7.59 -3.17 -15.57
N PHE A 157 6.88 -3.81 -14.64
CA PHE A 157 6.09 -3.08 -13.63
C PHE A 157 6.95 -2.43 -12.53
N ARG A 158 8.16 -2.93 -12.29
CA ARG A 158 9.07 -2.40 -11.26
C ARG A 158 10.10 -1.41 -11.82
N ASP A 159 10.19 -1.27 -13.14
CA ASP A 159 11.24 -0.52 -13.84
C ASP A 159 12.65 -0.93 -13.39
N ASP A 160 12.81 -2.24 -13.13
CA ASP A 160 14.05 -2.83 -12.63
C ASP A 160 14.22 -4.25 -13.21
N PRO A 161 15.20 -4.46 -14.11
CA PRO A 161 15.52 -5.78 -14.67
C PRO A 161 15.87 -6.85 -13.62
N ASN A 162 16.28 -6.45 -12.42
CA ASN A 162 16.69 -7.35 -11.33
C ASN A 162 15.61 -7.55 -10.26
N SER A 163 14.39 -7.08 -10.50
CA SER A 163 13.26 -7.20 -9.56
C SER A 163 12.72 -8.63 -9.40
N HIS A 164 13.18 -9.56 -10.23
CA HIS A 164 12.84 -10.97 -10.20
C HIS A 164 14.06 -11.83 -9.86
N ARG A 165 13.89 -12.84 -9.00
CA ARG A 165 14.97 -13.76 -8.63
C ARG A 165 14.60 -15.20 -8.95
N TYR A 166 15.50 -15.89 -9.64
CA TYR A 166 15.39 -17.33 -9.85
C TYR A 166 16.00 -18.12 -8.69
N VAL A 167 15.32 -19.19 -8.27
CA VAL A 167 15.82 -20.15 -7.26
C VAL A 167 15.67 -21.59 -7.74
N PRO A 168 16.49 -22.54 -7.30
CA PRO A 168 16.27 -23.95 -7.64
C PRO A 168 14.93 -24.46 -7.08
N SER A 169 14.17 -25.20 -7.89
CA SER A 169 12.94 -25.86 -7.45
C SER A 169 13.26 -27.05 -6.55
N PRO A 170 12.91 -27.05 -5.24
CA PRO A 170 13.27 -28.16 -4.35
C PRO A 170 12.52 -29.46 -4.70
N ARG A 171 11.31 -29.32 -5.25
CA ARG A 171 10.44 -30.45 -5.59
C ARG A 171 10.80 -31.11 -6.91
N ASN A 172 11.38 -30.37 -7.86
CA ASN A 172 11.69 -30.88 -9.19
C ASN A 172 13.10 -31.48 -9.33
N GLN A 173 13.93 -31.44 -8.30
CA GLN A 173 15.35 -31.85 -8.37
C GLN A 173 15.56 -33.26 -8.97
N ARG A 174 14.72 -34.23 -8.61
CA ARG A 174 14.84 -35.61 -9.12
C ARG A 174 14.55 -35.69 -10.62
N ILE A 175 13.53 -34.96 -11.09
CA ILE A 175 13.13 -34.97 -12.49
C ILE A 175 14.17 -34.20 -13.31
N GLU A 176 14.65 -33.04 -12.84
CA GLU A 176 15.73 -32.28 -13.48
C GLU A 176 17.04 -33.08 -13.56
N ALA A 177 17.41 -33.78 -12.49
CA ALA A 177 18.59 -34.66 -12.48
C ALA A 177 18.44 -35.80 -13.50
N TRP A 178 17.25 -36.39 -13.60
CA TRP A 178 16.95 -37.42 -14.58
C TRP A 178 16.98 -36.90 -16.02
N TRP A 179 16.39 -35.72 -16.28
CA TRP A 179 16.49 -35.05 -17.59
C TRP A 179 17.95 -34.76 -17.95
N GLY A 180 18.75 -34.30 -16.99
CA GLY A 180 20.19 -34.08 -17.16
C GLY A 180 20.94 -35.38 -17.50
N LEU A 181 20.61 -36.49 -16.85
CA LEU A 181 21.18 -37.80 -17.14
C LEU A 181 20.79 -38.28 -18.54
N LEU A 182 19.50 -38.24 -18.88
CA LEU A 182 18.95 -38.61 -20.19
C LEU A 182 19.60 -37.81 -21.33
N ARG A 183 19.86 -36.52 -21.09
CA ARG A 183 20.54 -35.64 -22.04
C ARG A 183 21.98 -36.05 -22.27
N LYS A 184 22.70 -36.37 -21.20
CA LYS A 184 24.10 -36.83 -21.25
C LYS A 184 24.23 -38.23 -21.84
N SER A 185 23.26 -39.12 -21.63
CA SER A 185 23.35 -40.51 -22.05
C SER A 185 23.03 -40.72 -23.52
N CYS A 186 21.96 -40.12 -24.06
CA CYS A 186 21.53 -40.44 -25.43
C CYS A 186 20.89 -39.30 -26.23
N THR A 187 20.15 -38.39 -25.60
CA THR A 187 19.25 -37.51 -26.37
C THR A 187 19.98 -36.35 -27.03
N THR A 188 21.18 -35.97 -26.56
CA THR A 188 21.98 -34.92 -27.22
C THR A 188 22.31 -35.27 -28.67
N TRP A 189 22.65 -36.54 -28.93
CA TRP A 189 22.97 -36.99 -30.29
C TRP A 189 21.75 -36.89 -31.21
N TRP A 190 20.60 -37.42 -30.78
CA TRP A 190 19.34 -37.35 -31.54
C TRP A 190 18.91 -35.91 -31.82
N ILE A 191 19.00 -35.03 -30.82
CA ILE A 191 18.68 -33.60 -30.97
C ILE A 191 19.57 -32.95 -32.04
N ASN A 192 20.88 -33.23 -32.02
CA ASN A 192 21.80 -32.65 -32.99
C ASN A 192 21.57 -33.22 -34.40
N PHE A 193 21.32 -34.52 -34.51
CA PHE A 193 21.00 -35.17 -35.78
C PHE A 193 19.78 -34.53 -36.47
N PHE A 194 18.67 -34.33 -35.74
CA PHE A 194 17.50 -33.67 -36.32
C PHE A 194 17.73 -32.19 -36.63
N LYS A 195 18.50 -31.48 -35.79
CA LYS A 195 18.91 -30.10 -36.10
C LYS A 195 19.73 -30.01 -37.38
N ASP A 196 20.62 -30.96 -37.62
CA ASP A 196 21.45 -31.01 -38.82
C ASP A 196 20.60 -31.26 -40.07
N LEU A 197 19.61 -32.15 -40.01
CA LEU A 197 18.66 -32.39 -41.11
C LEU A 197 17.85 -31.13 -41.48
N VAL A 198 17.44 -30.35 -40.48
CA VAL A 198 16.76 -29.07 -40.71
C VAL A 198 17.73 -28.02 -41.27
N ALA A 199 18.95 -27.94 -40.73
CA ALA A 199 19.97 -26.98 -41.18
C ALA A 199 20.40 -27.25 -42.63
N GLN A 200 20.45 -28.52 -43.03
CA GLN A 200 20.74 -28.96 -44.41
C GLN A 200 19.53 -28.82 -45.35
N ARG A 201 18.37 -28.38 -44.84
CA ARG A 201 17.09 -28.30 -45.56
C ARG A 201 16.67 -29.63 -46.18
N THR A 202 17.06 -30.74 -45.56
CA THR A 202 16.64 -32.08 -45.95
C THR A 202 15.21 -32.37 -45.52
N ILE A 203 14.74 -31.66 -44.50
CA ILE A 203 13.42 -31.79 -43.89
C ILE A 203 12.85 -30.39 -43.72
N ASP A 204 11.63 -30.20 -44.22
CA ASP A 204 10.83 -29.01 -43.95
C ASP A 204 9.89 -29.25 -42.77
N LEU A 205 10.09 -28.49 -41.69
CA LEU A 205 9.23 -28.55 -40.50
C LEU A 205 7.81 -28.04 -40.75
N ALA A 206 7.58 -27.30 -41.85
CA ALA A 206 6.25 -26.88 -42.28
C ALA A 206 5.52 -27.92 -43.14
N SER A 207 6.23 -28.94 -43.63
CA SER A 207 5.66 -30.03 -44.43
C SER A 207 5.12 -31.11 -43.51
N GLU A 208 3.80 -31.33 -43.56
CA GLU A 208 3.14 -32.40 -42.82
C GLU A 208 3.66 -33.78 -43.26
N LEU A 209 3.96 -33.95 -44.56
CA LEU A 209 4.53 -35.18 -45.09
C LEU A 209 5.92 -35.48 -44.52
N ASP A 210 6.79 -34.47 -44.44
CA ASP A 210 8.15 -34.65 -43.93
C ASP A 210 8.14 -34.99 -42.43
N MET A 211 7.21 -34.38 -41.69
CA MET A 211 6.99 -34.65 -40.27
C MET A 211 6.45 -36.07 -40.03
N GLU A 212 5.50 -36.54 -40.85
CA GLU A 212 5.00 -37.91 -40.80
C GLU A 212 6.07 -38.93 -41.21
N CYS A 213 6.87 -38.64 -42.24
CA CYS A 213 8.00 -39.48 -42.62
C CYS A 213 9.07 -39.56 -41.53
N LEU A 214 9.37 -38.46 -40.86
CA LEU A 214 10.23 -38.44 -39.69
C LEU A 214 9.70 -39.33 -38.57
N TRP A 215 8.43 -39.17 -38.25
CA TRP A 215 7.78 -39.96 -37.20
C TRP A 215 7.81 -41.44 -37.56
N PHE A 216 7.40 -41.81 -38.77
CA PHE A 216 7.39 -43.18 -39.25
C PHE A 216 8.79 -43.82 -39.21
N CYS A 217 9.82 -43.12 -39.67
CA CYS A 217 11.18 -43.66 -39.75
C CYS A 217 11.86 -43.78 -38.38
N PHE A 218 11.62 -42.83 -37.47
CA PHE A 218 12.43 -42.70 -36.26
C PHE A 218 11.68 -43.00 -34.96
N ALA A 219 10.34 -43.01 -34.93
CA ALA A 219 9.60 -43.23 -33.68
C ALA A 219 9.92 -44.57 -33.03
N GLU A 220 9.94 -45.67 -33.79
CA GLU A 220 10.27 -47.00 -33.25
C GLU A 220 11.71 -47.07 -32.73
N LEU A 221 12.65 -46.45 -33.45
CA LEU A 221 14.06 -46.43 -33.09
C LEU A 221 14.31 -45.62 -31.81
N ILE A 222 13.70 -44.44 -31.72
CA ILE A 222 13.75 -43.59 -30.51
C ILE A 222 13.11 -44.31 -29.33
N GLN A 223 11.94 -44.94 -29.53
CA GLN A 223 11.26 -45.69 -28.47
C GLN A 223 12.12 -46.86 -27.97
N LYS A 224 12.83 -47.56 -28.86
CA LYS A 224 13.77 -48.63 -28.47
C LYS A 224 14.89 -48.09 -27.58
N VAL A 225 15.54 -46.99 -27.99
CA VAL A 225 16.61 -46.35 -27.20
C VAL A 225 16.10 -45.88 -25.84
N LEU A 226 14.89 -45.32 -25.77
CA LEU A 226 14.28 -44.90 -24.51
C LEU A 226 13.96 -46.09 -23.60
N ASN A 227 13.55 -47.23 -24.16
CA ASN A 227 13.30 -48.45 -23.39
C ASN A 227 14.59 -49.02 -22.80
N GLU A 228 15.69 -49.03 -23.56
CA GLU A 228 17.01 -49.49 -23.07
C GLU A 228 17.49 -48.67 -21.86
N ILE A 229 17.23 -47.36 -21.86
CA ILE A 229 17.61 -46.46 -20.75
C ILE A 229 16.69 -46.62 -19.55
N LYS A 230 15.43 -47.00 -19.76
CA LYS A 230 14.48 -47.23 -18.67
C LYS A 230 14.88 -48.43 -17.80
N GLU A 231 15.59 -49.41 -18.38
CA GLU A 231 16.03 -50.62 -17.68
C GLU A 231 17.37 -50.46 -16.92
N HIS A 232 17.99 -49.27 -16.97
CA HIS A 232 19.24 -48.94 -16.26
C HIS A 232 19.02 -47.87 -15.19
#